data_AF-A0A970BKM3-F1
#
_entry.id   AF-A0A970BKM3-F1
#
_cell.length_a   1.000
_cell.length_b   1.000
_cell.length_c   1.000
_cell.angle_alpha   90.00
_cell.angle_beta   90.00
_cell.angle_gamma   90.00
#
_symmetry.space_group_name_H-M   'P 1'
#
loop_
_entity.id
_entity.type
_entity.pdbx_description
1 polymer ?
#
loop_
_entity_poly.entity_id
_entity_poly.type
_entity_poly.pdbx_seq_one_letter_code
_entity_poly.pdbx_strand_id
1 'polypeptide(L)' 'MAKGDKAVVIREVTNHRFNQGDLVKVASLEDKLTFCIIGFKYNAQGNSLAILKGLFNQDVIIEKPVAELTNLLIRGIL' A
#
# COMPACT_ATOMS: atom_id res chain seq x y z
N MET A 1 -0.86 -23.52 39.02
CA MET A 1 0.25 -22.79 38.36
C MET A 1 0.05 -22.87 36.85
N ALA A 2 0.28 -21.76 36.17
CA ALA A 2 -0.24 -21.43 34.84
C ALA A 2 0.43 -22.17 33.67
N LYS A 3 -0.32 -22.39 32.60
CA LYS A 3 0.14 -22.09 31.24
C LYS A 3 -1.07 -21.81 30.34
N GLY A 4 -1.36 -20.53 30.17
CA GLY A 4 -2.35 -20.08 29.20
C GLY A 4 -1.78 -20.26 27.81
N ASP A 5 -2.39 -21.16 27.03
CA ASP A 5 -2.19 -21.23 25.59
C ASP A 5 -2.59 -19.89 25.00
N LYS A 6 -1.58 -19.08 24.63
CA LYS A 6 -1.83 -17.90 23.80
C LYS A 6 -2.25 -18.41 22.44
N ALA A 7 -3.55 -18.35 22.16
CA ALA A 7 -4.10 -18.57 20.84
C ALA A 7 -3.31 -17.72 19.83
N VAL A 8 -2.58 -18.38 18.93
CA VAL A 8 -1.93 -17.72 17.81
C VAL A 8 -3.06 -17.24 16.90
N VAL A 9 -3.32 -15.94 16.92
CA VAL A 9 -4.30 -15.32 16.03
C VAL A 9 -3.67 -15.26 14.64
N ILE A 10 -3.88 -16.30 13.84
CA ILE A 10 -3.55 -16.29 12.41
C ILE A 10 -4.64 -15.46 11.73
N ARG A 11 -4.35 -14.19 11.43
CA ARG A 11 -5.21 -13.36 10.58
C ARG A 11 -4.96 -13.75 9.13
N GLU A 12 -5.96 -14.39 8.53
CA GLU A 12 -6.01 -14.54 7.08
C GLU A 12 -6.23 -13.15 6.47
N VAL A 13 -5.19 -12.57 5.86
CA VAL A 13 -5.28 -11.26 5.19
C VAL A 13 -5.86 -11.48 3.79
N THR A 14 -7.15 -11.76 3.74
CA THR A 14 -7.91 -11.83 2.50
C THR A 14 -8.39 -10.40 2.16
N ASN A 15 -8.07 -9.93 0.96
CA ASN A 15 -8.61 -8.74 0.29
C ASN A 15 -8.02 -7.32 0.49
N HIS A 16 -6.92 -7.09 1.21
CA HIS A 16 -6.29 -5.75 1.20
C HIS A 16 -4.77 -5.87 0.98
N ARG A 17 -4.36 -5.97 -0.30
CA ARG A 17 -2.94 -6.09 -0.71
C ARG A 17 -2.09 -4.86 -0.35
N PHE A 18 -2.74 -3.76 -0.01
CA PHE A 18 -2.15 -2.46 0.25
C PHE A 18 -2.76 -1.82 1.50
N ASN A 19 -1.93 -1.20 2.31
CA ASN A 19 -2.30 -0.44 3.50
C ASN A 19 -1.76 1.00 3.40
N GLN A 20 -2.35 1.91 4.17
CA GLN A 20 -1.75 3.22 4.37
C GLN A 20 -0.37 3.06 5.04
N GLY A 21 0.62 3.79 4.54
CA GLY A 21 2.03 3.64 4.93
C GLY A 21 2.83 2.70 4.05
N ASP A 22 2.19 1.90 3.18
CA ASP A 22 2.93 1.03 2.27
C ASP A 22 3.73 1.85 1.25
N LEU A 23 4.97 1.41 1.02
CA LEU A 23 5.81 1.92 -0.06
C LEU A 23 5.45 1.20 -1.35
N VAL A 24 5.19 1.97 -2.40
CA VAL A 24 4.74 1.45 -3.69
C VAL A 24 5.43 2.13 -4.87
N LYS A 25 5.50 1.39 -5.98
CA LYS A 25 5.68 1.94 -7.32
C LYS A 25 4.37 1.90 -8.09
N VAL A 26 4.26 2.76 -9.09
CA VAL A 26 3.12 2.83 -10.01
C VAL A 26 3.60 2.35 -11.37
N ALA A 27 2.93 1.34 -11.95
CA ALA A 27 3.36 0.71 -13.20
C ALA A 27 3.46 1.67 -14.39
N SER A 28 2.64 2.73 -14.42
CA SER A 28 2.64 3.73 -15.51
C SER A 28 3.70 4.82 -15.34
N LEU A 29 4.46 4.82 -14.25
CA LEU A 29 5.42 5.87 -13.93
C LEU A 29 6.85 5.31 -13.97
N GLU A 30 7.83 6.18 -14.20
CA GLU A 30 9.23 5.79 -14.23
C GLU A 30 9.66 5.07 -12.94
N ASP A 31 10.50 4.05 -13.08
CA ASP A 31 10.97 3.17 -11.99
C ASP A 31 11.67 3.90 -10.83
N LYS A 32 12.04 5.16 -11.02
CA LYS A 32 12.72 6.01 -10.04
C LYS A 32 11.76 6.67 -9.05
N LEU A 33 10.46 6.71 -9.36
CA LEU A 33 9.47 7.33 -8.48
C LEU A 33 8.96 6.32 -7.45
N THR A 34 9.17 6.64 -6.17
CA THR A 34 8.65 5.87 -5.04
C THR A 34 7.60 6.69 -4.33
N PHE A 35 6.50 6.04 -3.97
CA PHE A 35 5.39 6.66 -3.29
C PHE A 35 5.10 5.96 -1.97
N CYS A 36 4.52 6.70 -1.05
CA CYS A 36 3.85 6.15 0.13
C CYS A 36 2.34 6.30 -0.05
N ILE A 37 1.58 5.26 0.28
CA ILE A 37 0.12 5.35 0.33
C ILE A 37 -0.28 6.17 1.55
N ILE A 38 -0.99 7.28 1.33
CA ILE A 38 -1.50 8.15 2.40
C ILE A 38 -3.01 8.05 2.60
N GLY A 39 -3.71 7.33 1.72
CA GLY A 39 -5.13 7.09 1.87
C GLY A 39 -5.74 6.36 0.67
N PHE A 40 -7.04 6.09 0.75
CA PHE A 40 -7.82 5.47 -0.31
C PHE A 40 -9.12 6.24 -0.51
N LYS A 41 -9.65 6.19 -1.73
CA LYS A 41 -11.00 6.66 -2.05
C LYS A 41 -11.62 5.80 -3.15
N TYR A 42 -12.90 6.04 -3.41
CA TYR A 42 -13.60 5.45 -4.54
C TYR A 42 -13.96 6.55 -5.54
N ASN A 43 -13.84 6.26 -6.83
CA ASN A 43 -14.35 7.16 -7.87
C ASN A 43 -15.88 6.98 -8.05
N ALA A 44 -16.50 7.80 -8.89
CA ALA A 44 -17.94 7.72 -9.17
C ALA A 44 -18.40 6.39 -9.80
N GLN A 45 -17.48 5.61 -10.36
CA GLN A 45 -17.73 4.28 -10.94
C GLN A 45 -17.53 3.15 -9.91
N GLY A 46 -17.17 3.47 -8.66
CA GLY A 46 -16.89 2.50 -7.61
C GLY A 46 -15.48 1.89 -7.65
N ASN A 47 -14.57 2.40 -8.50
CA ASN A 47 -13.19 1.91 -8.57
C ASN A 47 -12.38 2.46 -7.38
N SER A 48 -11.62 1.57 -6.72
CA SER A 48 -10.72 1.95 -5.63
C SER A 48 -9.46 2.65 -6.17
N LEU A 49 -9.22 3.86 -5.66
CA LEU A 49 -8.05 4.68 -5.94
C LEU A 49 -7.22 4.83 -4.67
N ALA A 50 -5.90 4.68 -4.78
CA ALA A 50 -4.96 5.05 -3.74
C ALA A 50 -4.50 6.49 -3.93
N ILE A 51 -4.38 7.20 -2.81
CA ILE A 51 -3.79 8.54 -2.73
C ILE A 51 -2.33 8.34 -2.34
N LEU A 52 -1.43 8.87 -3.16
CA LEU A 52 0.00 8.60 -3.10
C LEU A 52 0.78 9.90 -2.88
N LYS A 53 1.68 9.93 -1.89
CA LYS A 53 2.65 11.00 -1.71
C LYS A 53 4.00 10.56 -2.24
N GLY A 54 4.59 11.35 -3.15
CA GLY A 54 5.95 11.14 -3.63
C GLY A 54 6.98 11.26 -2.50
N LEU A 55 7.97 10.38 -2.51
CA LEU A 55 9.10 10.38 -1.58
C LEU A 55 10.36 10.99 -2.21
N PHE A 56 11.39 11.27 -1.41
CA PHE A 56 12.70 11.78 -1.84
C PHE A 56 12.62 13.12 -2.62
N ASN A 57 12.14 14.17 -1.94
CA ASN A 57 12.01 15.54 -2.49
C ASN A 57 11.02 15.70 -3.65
N GLN A 58 10.07 14.77 -3.78
CA GLN A 58 8.98 14.87 -4.73
C GLN A 58 7.76 15.55 -4.08
N ASP A 59 7.47 16.78 -4.48
CA ASP A 59 6.33 17.57 -3.99
C ASP A 59 5.05 17.31 -4.78
N VAL A 60 4.73 16.03 -4.93
CA VAL A 60 3.54 15.58 -5.66
C VAL A 60 2.65 14.69 -4.79
N ILE A 61 1.35 14.92 -4.90
CA ILE A 61 0.31 14.01 -4.44
C ILE A 61 -0.50 13.61 -5.67
N ILE A 62 -0.60 12.31 -5.94
CA ILE A 62 -1.33 11.77 -7.08
C ILE A 62 -2.33 10.71 -6.65
N GLU A 63 -3.28 10.44 -7.53
CA GLU A 63 -4.26 9.38 -7.36
C GLU A 63 -4.09 8.35 -8.45
N LYS A 64 -4.04 7.08 -8.06
CA LYS A 64 -3.87 5.97 -8.99
C LYS A 64 -4.74 4.77 -8.62
N PRO A 65 -5.26 4.02 -9.61
CA PRO A 65 -5.94 2.76 -9.35
C PRO A 65 -5.07 1.83 -8.51
N VAL A 66 -5.66 1.18 -7.52
CA VAL A 66 -4.94 0.20 -6.68
C VAL A 66 -4.33 -0.93 -7.55
N ALA A 67 -4.94 -1.22 -8.70
CA ALA A 67 -4.45 -2.19 -9.68
C ALA A 67 -3.12 -1.79 -10.36
N GLU A 68 -2.74 -0.51 -10.35
CA GLU A 68 -1.46 -0.03 -10.90
C GLU A 68 -0.30 -0.09 -9.89
N LEU A 69 -0.58 -0.46 -8.64
CA LEU A 69 0.40 -0.41 -7.55
C LEU A 69 1.21 -1.70 -7.45
N THR A 70 2.48 -1.56 -7.10
CA THR A 70 3.36 -2.68 -6.71
C THR A 70 4.01 -2.37 -5.36
N ASN A 71 3.77 -3.22 -4.36
CA ASN A 71 4.31 -3.06 -3.01
C ASN A 71 5.81 -3.37 -2.98
N LEU A 72 6.60 -2.47 -2.37
CA LEU A 72 8.04 -2.60 -2.22
C LEU A 72 8.45 -3.25 -0.90
N LEU A 73 7.66 -3.11 0.18
CA LEU A 73 8.00 -3.61 1.52
C LEU A 73 7.96 -5.14 1.59
N ILE A 74 7.08 -5.79 0.82
CA ILE A 74 6.95 -7.25 0.83
C ILE A 74 8.20 -7.95 0.26
N ARG A 75 9.08 -7.25 -0.47
CA ARG A 75 10.24 -7.87 -1.13
C ARG A 75 11.57 -7.68 -0.42
N GLY A 76 11.61 -7.01 0.75
CA GLY A 76 12.87 -6.74 1.45
C GLY A 76 13.85 -5.91 0.62
N ILE A 77 13.35 -5.13 -0.35
CA ILE A 77 14.15 -4.23 -1.18
C ILE A 77 14.10 -2.87 -0.51
N LEU A 78 15.08 -2.61 0.34
CA LEU A 78 15.45 -1.28 0.83
C LEU A 78 16.88 -0.99 0.39
#